data_AF-G0HL34-F1
#
_entry.id   AF-G0HL34-F1
#
_cell.length_a   1.000
_cell.length_b   1.000
_cell.length_c   1.000
_cell.angle_alpha   90.00
_cell.angle_beta   90.00
_cell.angle_gamma   90.00
#
_symmetry.space_group_name_H-M   'P 1'
#
loop_
_entity.id
_entity.type
_entity.pdbx_description
1 polymer ?
#
loop_
_entity_poly.entity_id
_entity_poly.type
_entity_poly.pdbx_seq_one_letter_code
_entity_poly.pdbx_strand_id
1 'polypeptide(L)'
;MVNKMMFVLLKQLVKKPATNPFPVKHAPANVTALIEKVQKGEVQINPPVPVPEGFRGKLVYDPERCIGCRLCIMVCPADAMEWIPELKKIRHYVSRCMFCALCVDVCPGKKFPGEEKAVKALSMSEEFLLADYDKYSDNLIEEPPEAKEMLKKEAEGTAQVEEKA
;
A
#
# COMPACT_ATOMS: atom_id res chain seq x y z
N MET A 1 42.32 23.48 18.20
CA MET A 1 40.92 23.78 18.58
C MET A 1 40.08 22.53 18.34
N VAL A 2 39.60 21.90 19.40
CA VAL A 2 38.68 20.77 19.27
C VAL A 2 37.25 21.33 19.29
N ASN A 3 36.56 21.28 18.16
CA ASN A 3 35.18 21.76 18.01
C ASN A 3 34.22 20.55 18.01
N LYS A 4 32.97 20.75 18.45
CA LYS A 4 31.84 19.81 18.35
C LYS A 4 31.77 19.10 16.98
N MET A 5 32.08 19.79 15.88
CA MET A 5 32.13 19.19 14.54
C MET A 5 33.16 18.06 14.42
N MET A 6 34.34 18.20 15.05
CA MET A 6 35.40 17.19 15.04
C MET A 6 34.94 15.89 15.72
N PHE A 7 34.25 16.00 16.86
CA PHE A 7 33.69 14.84 17.55
C PHE A 7 32.58 14.15 16.75
N VAL A 8 31.77 14.92 16.02
CA VAL A 8 30.74 14.36 15.11
C VAL A 8 31.39 13.57 13.99
N LEU A 9 32.45 14.09 13.37
CA LEU A 9 33.18 13.42 12.30
C LEU A 9 33.88 12.15 12.79
N LEU A 10 34.55 12.19 13.94
CA LEU A 10 35.15 11.00 14.57
C LEU A 10 34.08 9.95 14.88
N LYS A 11 32.90 10.35 15.37
CA LYS A 11 31.76 9.44 15.60
C LYS A 11 31.21 8.86 14.28
N GLN A 12 31.27 9.60 13.18
CA GLN A 12 30.84 9.10 11.86
C GLN A 12 31.80 8.06 11.28
N LEU A 13 33.12 8.16 11.54
CA LEU A 13 34.12 7.20 11.06
C LEU A 13 33.92 5.77 11.60
N VAL A 14 33.36 5.63 12.81
CA VAL A 14 33.04 4.33 13.44
C VAL A 14 31.57 3.94 13.33
N LYS A 15 30.70 4.82 12.82
CA LYS A 15 29.30 4.46 12.58
C LYS A 15 29.22 3.56 11.35
N LYS A 16 28.46 2.46 11.47
CA LYS A 16 28.05 1.69 10.29
C LYS A 16 27.29 2.64 9.34
N PRO A 17 27.71 2.78 8.07
CA PRO A 17 27.03 3.64 7.14
C PRO A 17 25.59 3.14 6.95
N ALA A 18 24.63 4.06 7.01
CA ALA A 18 23.24 3.79 6.68
C ALA A 18 23.07 3.72 5.15
N THR A 19 23.83 2.83 4.50
CA THR A 19 23.59 2.43 3.13
C THR A 19 22.66 1.24 3.18
N ASN A 20 21.51 1.27 2.48
CA ASN A 20 20.71 0.07 2.26
C ASN A 20 21.65 -0.95 1.61
N PRO A 21 22.16 -1.95 2.36
CA PRO A 21 23.07 -2.89 1.77
C PRO A 21 22.22 -3.60 0.72
N PHE A 22 22.66 -3.59 -0.53
CA PHE A 22 22.05 -4.38 -1.59
C PHE A 22 21.74 -5.79 -1.02
N PRO A 23 20.76 -6.56 -1.55
CA PRO A 23 20.34 -7.84 -0.97
C PRO A 23 21.49 -8.81 -0.64
N VAL A 24 22.68 -8.59 -1.17
CA VAL A 24 23.95 -9.16 -0.71
C VAL A 24 25.01 -8.07 -0.47
N LYS A 25 26.07 -8.40 0.29
CA LYS A 25 27.16 -7.48 0.68
C LYS A 25 27.72 -6.61 -0.47
N HIS A 26 27.80 -7.15 -1.69
CA HIS A 26 28.25 -6.44 -2.89
C HIS A 26 27.33 -6.77 -4.07
N ALA A 27 27.09 -5.80 -4.96
CA ALA A 27 26.28 -6.02 -6.15
C ALA A 27 26.88 -7.17 -7.01
N PRO A 28 26.09 -8.19 -7.39
CA PRO A 28 26.57 -9.29 -8.20
C PRO A 28 26.78 -8.86 -9.65
N ALA A 29 27.67 -9.55 -10.36
CA ALA A 29 27.82 -9.37 -11.81
C ALA A 29 26.58 -9.86 -12.61
N ASN A 30 25.81 -10.82 -12.06
CA ASN A 30 24.59 -11.34 -12.66
C ASN A 30 23.54 -11.60 -11.56
N VAL A 31 22.39 -10.92 -11.66
CA VAL A 31 21.32 -10.99 -10.66
C VAL A 31 20.58 -12.33 -10.71
N THR A 32 20.32 -12.88 -11.89
CA THR A 32 19.62 -14.17 -12.05
C THR A 32 20.39 -15.32 -11.44
N ALA A 33 21.70 -15.40 -11.72
CA ALA A 33 22.57 -16.42 -11.13
C ALA A 33 22.67 -16.29 -9.61
N LEU A 34 22.60 -15.06 -9.07
CA LEU A 34 22.54 -14.84 -7.63
C LEU A 34 21.22 -15.39 -7.06
N ILE A 35 20.08 -15.07 -7.68
CA ILE A 35 18.75 -15.53 -7.21
C ILE A 35 18.70 -17.06 -7.17
N GLU A 36 19.23 -17.76 -8.18
CA GLU A 36 19.30 -19.23 -8.19
C GLU A 36 20.10 -19.79 -7.00
N LYS A 37 21.24 -19.17 -6.66
CA LYS A 37 22.05 -19.57 -5.50
C LYS A 37 21.34 -19.30 -4.18
N VAL A 38 20.60 -18.20 -4.10
CA VAL A 38 19.77 -17.89 -2.92
C VAL A 38 18.67 -18.94 -2.76
N GLN A 39 18.00 -19.33 -3.85
CA GLN A 39 16.98 -20.39 -3.83
C GLN A 39 17.56 -21.75 -3.42
N LYS A 40 18.81 -22.04 -3.79
CA LYS A 40 19.55 -23.25 -3.36
C LYS A 40 20.08 -23.15 -1.92
N GLY A 41 19.95 -22.01 -1.24
CA GLY A 41 20.46 -21.78 0.10
C GLY A 41 21.98 -21.56 0.19
N GLU A 42 22.66 -21.43 -0.96
CA GLU A 42 24.12 -21.25 -1.02
C GLU A 42 24.54 -19.82 -0.63
N VAL A 43 23.63 -18.85 -0.75
CA VAL A 43 23.88 -17.43 -0.45
C VAL A 43 22.73 -16.88 0.40
N GLN A 44 23.08 -16.26 1.52
CA GLN A 44 22.13 -15.57 2.38
C GLN A 44 21.97 -14.11 1.95
N ILE A 45 20.73 -13.68 1.75
CA ILE A 45 20.40 -12.28 1.50
C ILE A 45 20.21 -11.49 2.80
N ASN A 46 20.56 -10.21 2.76
CA ASN A 46 20.19 -9.25 3.79
C ASN A 46 18.66 -9.16 3.83
N PRO A 47 18.03 -9.36 5.00
CA PRO A 47 16.59 -9.25 5.10
C PRO A 47 16.15 -7.81 4.77
N PRO A 48 14.93 -7.62 4.26
CA PRO A 48 14.34 -6.29 4.12
C PRO A 48 14.37 -5.54 5.45
N VAL A 49 14.54 -4.22 5.37
CA VAL A 49 14.47 -3.36 6.56
C VAL A 49 13.08 -3.52 7.18
N PRO A 50 12.98 -3.77 8.51
CA PRO A 50 11.69 -3.89 9.16
C PRO A 50 10.93 -2.57 9.04
N VAL A 51 9.61 -2.67 8.88
CA VAL A 51 8.74 -1.50 8.87
C VAL A 51 8.75 -0.81 10.24
N PRO A 52 8.88 0.53 10.30
CA PRO A 52 8.82 1.25 11.55
C PRO A 52 7.38 1.29 12.10
N GLU A 53 7.24 1.55 13.39
CA GLU A 53 5.93 1.78 14.02
C GLU A 53 5.23 2.97 13.36
N GLY A 54 3.93 2.81 13.04
CA GLY A 54 3.14 3.83 12.37
C GLY A 54 3.45 4.01 10.87
N PHE A 55 4.11 3.02 10.24
CA PHE A 55 4.30 3.00 8.79
C PHE A 55 2.96 3.13 8.05
N ARG A 56 2.98 3.90 6.96
CA ARG A 56 1.80 4.19 6.14
C ARG A 56 1.87 3.36 4.85
N GLY A 57 1.54 2.08 4.96
CA GLY A 57 1.52 1.14 3.83
C GLY A 57 0.21 1.17 3.05
N LYS A 58 -0.17 0.04 2.44
CA LYS A 58 -1.41 -0.09 1.68
C LYS A 58 -2.62 0.35 2.49
N LEU A 59 -3.52 1.10 1.87
CA LEU A 59 -4.79 1.46 2.49
C LEU A 59 -5.66 0.21 2.64
N VAL A 60 -6.15 -0.05 3.84
CA VAL A 60 -7.11 -1.12 4.12
C VAL A 60 -8.49 -0.51 4.21
N TYR A 61 -9.43 -1.08 3.47
CA TYR A 61 -10.81 -0.64 3.44
C TYR A 61 -11.76 -1.71 3.99
N ASP A 62 -12.56 -1.34 4.99
CA ASP A 62 -13.65 -2.14 5.53
C ASP A 62 -15.01 -1.55 5.07
N PRO A 63 -15.70 -2.18 4.09
CA PRO A 63 -16.97 -1.70 3.60
C PRO A 63 -18.08 -1.69 4.66
N GLU A 64 -18.07 -2.58 5.66
CA GLU A 64 -19.15 -2.68 6.67
C GLU A 64 -19.19 -1.48 7.61
N ARG A 65 -18.01 -0.91 7.87
CA ARG A 65 -17.79 0.29 8.69
C ARG A 65 -17.97 1.59 7.90
N CYS A 66 -18.05 1.50 6.58
CA CYS A 66 -18.17 2.67 5.73
C CYS A 66 -19.61 3.19 5.70
N ILE A 67 -19.80 4.45 6.08
CA ILE A 67 -21.12 5.11 6.05
C ILE A 67 -21.41 5.89 4.75
N GLY A 68 -20.50 5.86 3.77
CA GLY A 68 -20.73 6.52 2.48
C GLY A 68 -20.71 8.06 2.50
N CYS A 69 -20.05 8.68 3.48
CA CYS A 69 -20.00 10.15 3.65
C CYS A 69 -19.14 10.91 2.62
N ARG A 70 -18.33 10.21 1.82
CA ARG A 70 -17.46 10.75 0.76
C ARG A 70 -16.36 11.73 1.20
N LEU A 71 -16.16 11.95 2.51
CA LEU A 71 -15.11 12.84 3.02
C LEU A 71 -13.70 12.41 2.58
N CYS A 72 -13.46 11.10 2.48
CA CYS A 72 -12.20 10.56 1.99
C CYS A 72 -11.90 10.98 0.54
N ILE A 73 -12.89 10.96 -0.35
CA ILE A 73 -12.75 11.41 -1.73
C ILE A 73 -12.41 12.90 -1.76
N MET A 74 -13.16 13.71 -1.01
CA MET A 74 -12.99 15.17 -0.97
C MET A 74 -11.61 15.62 -0.46
N VAL A 75 -11.03 14.88 0.50
CA VAL A 75 -9.73 15.22 1.09
C VAL A 75 -8.54 14.66 0.29
N CYS A 76 -8.78 13.79 -0.69
CA CYS A 76 -7.70 13.10 -1.40
C CYS A 76 -6.97 14.07 -2.36
N PRO A 77 -5.69 14.41 -2.12
CA PRO A 77 -4.96 15.32 -3.01
C PRO A 77 -4.58 14.68 -4.35
N ALA A 78 -4.61 13.35 -4.45
CA ALA A 78 -4.15 12.58 -5.61
C ALA A 78 -5.30 12.00 -6.44
N ASP A 79 -6.56 12.29 -6.09
CA ASP A 79 -7.76 11.73 -6.73
C ASP A 79 -7.69 10.19 -6.90
N ALA A 80 -7.24 9.52 -5.83
CA ALA A 80 -7.01 8.09 -5.81
C ALA A 80 -8.27 7.28 -5.48
N MET A 81 -9.42 7.92 -5.27
CA MET A 81 -10.67 7.27 -4.88
C MET A 81 -11.81 7.61 -5.82
N GLU A 82 -12.59 6.60 -6.17
CA GLU A 82 -13.78 6.70 -7.00
C GLU A 82 -15.02 6.33 -6.17
N TRP A 83 -16.13 7.00 -6.46
CA TRP A 83 -17.42 6.71 -5.83
C TRP A 83 -18.16 5.63 -6.61
N ILE A 84 -18.70 4.63 -5.90
CA ILE A 84 -19.55 3.57 -6.47
C ILE A 84 -21.00 3.87 -6.02
N PRO A 85 -21.85 4.48 -6.88
CA PRO A 85 -23.19 4.91 -6.50
C PRO A 85 -24.10 3.79 -6.00
N GLU A 86 -24.03 2.62 -6.63
CA GLU A 86 -24.94 1.49 -6.44
C GLU A 86 -24.76 0.90 -5.04
N LEU A 87 -23.51 0.82 -4.58
CA LEU A 87 -23.15 0.29 -3.26
C LEU A 87 -23.10 1.37 -2.19
N LYS A 88 -23.06 2.65 -2.58
CA LYS A 88 -22.74 3.79 -1.71
C LYS A 88 -21.40 3.62 -1.00
N LYS A 89 -20.41 3.10 -1.74
CA LYS A 89 -19.05 2.80 -1.26
C LYS A 89 -18.01 3.46 -2.15
N ILE A 90 -16.75 3.24 -1.83
CA ILE A 90 -15.63 3.76 -2.59
C ILE A 90 -14.82 2.63 -3.22
N ARG A 91 -14.14 2.96 -4.30
CA ARG A 91 -13.00 2.21 -4.86
C ARG A 91 -11.75 3.03 -4.66
N HIS A 92 -10.67 2.43 -4.21
CA HIS A 92 -9.39 3.08 -4.01
C HIS A 92 -8.33 2.47 -4.94
N TYR A 93 -7.71 3.31 -5.75
CA TYR A 93 -6.62 2.95 -6.65
C TYR A 93 -5.28 3.18 -5.95
N VAL A 94 -4.68 2.11 -5.45
CA VAL A 94 -3.38 2.13 -4.75
C VAL A 94 -2.29 2.71 -5.66
N SER A 95 -2.35 2.44 -6.96
CA SER A 95 -1.41 2.96 -7.97
C SER A 95 -1.38 4.50 -8.09
N ARG A 96 -2.43 5.20 -7.63
CA ARG A 96 -2.50 6.68 -7.60
C ARG A 96 -2.22 7.27 -6.22
N CYS A 97 -2.22 6.44 -5.18
CA CYS A 97 -2.16 6.89 -3.79
C CYS A 97 -0.75 7.39 -3.43
N MET A 98 -0.69 8.52 -2.70
CA MET A 98 0.55 9.07 -2.15
C MET A 98 0.74 8.78 -0.65
N PHE A 99 -0.06 7.87 -0.08
CA PHE A 99 0.07 7.36 1.29
C PHE A 99 0.08 8.43 2.41
N CYS A 100 -0.62 9.55 2.18
CA CYS A 100 -0.66 10.67 3.13
C CYS A 100 -1.55 10.42 4.37
N ALA A 101 -2.42 9.40 4.33
CA ALA A 101 -3.37 9.02 5.38
C ALA A 101 -4.47 10.05 5.73
N LEU A 102 -4.63 11.14 4.98
CA LEU A 102 -5.70 12.13 5.22
C LEU A 102 -7.10 11.50 5.19
N CYS A 103 -7.32 10.51 4.33
CA CYS A 103 -8.57 9.76 4.25
C CYS A 103 -8.87 8.96 5.53
N VAL A 104 -7.84 8.44 6.20
CA VAL A 104 -7.94 7.74 7.48
C VAL A 104 -8.26 8.75 8.59
N ASP A 105 -7.59 9.90 8.60
CA ASP A 105 -7.77 10.93 9.62
C ASP A 105 -9.20 11.48 9.62
N VAL A 106 -9.73 11.83 8.44
CA VAL A 106 -11.06 12.42 8.27
C VAL A 106 -12.20 11.40 8.41
N CYS A 107 -11.92 10.09 8.38
CA CYS A 107 -12.96 9.07 8.39
C CYS A 107 -13.77 9.13 9.71
N PRO A 108 -15.07 9.45 9.66
CA PRO A 108 -15.90 9.52 10.87
C PRO A 108 -16.26 8.12 11.40
N GLY A 109 -16.12 7.08 10.57
CA GLY A 109 -16.46 5.71 10.94
C GLY A 109 -17.96 5.45 11.09
N LYS A 110 -18.29 4.25 11.58
CA LYS A 110 -19.64 3.81 11.94
C LYS A 110 -19.67 3.49 13.42
N LYS A 111 -20.75 3.85 14.11
CA LYS A 111 -20.96 3.53 15.52
C LYS A 111 -21.73 2.20 15.62
N PHE A 112 -21.11 1.17 16.19
CA PHE A 112 -21.77 -0.11 16.45
C PHE A 112 -22.34 -0.20 17.88
N PRO A 113 -23.33 -1.05 18.14
CA PRO A 113 -23.83 -1.28 19.50
C PRO A 113 -22.71 -1.76 20.43
N GLY A 114 -22.56 -1.11 21.58
CA GLY A 114 -21.52 -1.45 22.58
C GLY A 114 -20.20 -0.70 22.40
N GLU A 115 -20.01 0.04 21.31
CA GLU A 115 -18.82 0.87 21.12
C GLU A 115 -19.02 2.30 21.63
N GLU A 116 -18.04 2.80 22.38
CA GLU A 116 -18.05 4.18 22.88
C GLU A 116 -17.86 5.19 21.72
N LYS A 117 -16.99 4.86 20.76
CA LYS A 117 -16.61 5.71 19.62
C LYS A 117 -16.90 5.00 18.31
N ALA A 118 -17.12 5.78 17.26
CA ALA A 118 -17.27 5.23 15.92
C ALA A 118 -15.95 4.60 15.43
N VAL A 119 -16.06 3.45 14.77
CA VAL A 119 -14.92 2.71 14.21
C VAL A 119 -14.75 3.08 12.75
N LYS A 120 -13.52 3.49 12.40
CA LYS A 120 -13.14 3.92 11.05
C LYS A 120 -13.19 2.76 10.06
N ALA A 121 -13.58 3.08 8.84
CA ALA A 121 -13.59 2.16 7.71
C ALA A 121 -12.24 2.07 6.99
N LEU A 122 -11.34 3.01 7.27
CA LEU A 122 -10.05 3.14 6.59
C LEU A 122 -8.93 3.06 7.62
N SER A 123 -7.87 2.32 7.28
CA SER A 123 -6.64 2.24 8.07
C SER A 123 -5.44 2.04 7.16
N MET A 124 -4.23 2.35 7.65
CA MET A 124 -2.99 2.08 6.94
C MET A 124 -2.44 0.73 7.39
N SER A 125 -2.12 -0.15 6.45
CA SER A 125 -1.41 -1.40 6.75
C SER A 125 0.09 -1.17 6.92
N GLU A 126 0.77 -2.24 7.35
CA GLU A 126 2.22 -2.35 7.38
C GLU A 126 2.82 -2.90 6.07
N GLU A 127 2.00 -3.07 5.03
CA GLU A 127 2.44 -3.67 3.78
C GLU A 127 3.35 -2.71 3.00
N PHE A 128 4.63 -3.09 2.85
CA PHE A 128 5.66 -2.31 2.17
C PHE A 128 5.84 -2.69 0.69
N LEU A 129 5.57 -3.96 0.32
CA LEU A 129 5.84 -4.51 -1.01
C LEU A 129 4.57 -4.50 -1.87
N LEU A 130 4.27 -3.35 -2.48
CA LEU A 130 3.05 -3.12 -3.28
C LEU A 130 3.30 -3.15 -4.79
N ALA A 131 4.41 -3.73 -5.25
CA ALA A 131 4.76 -3.74 -6.66
C ALA A 131 3.92 -4.78 -7.42
N ASP A 132 3.31 -4.34 -8.51
CA ASP A 132 2.61 -5.19 -9.47
C ASP A 132 2.90 -4.70 -10.90
N TYR A 133 2.70 -5.56 -11.89
CA TYR A 133 2.89 -5.25 -13.31
C TYR A 133 1.66 -4.61 -13.94
N ASP A 134 0.48 -4.87 -13.38
CA ASP A 134 -0.79 -4.28 -13.84
C ASP A 134 -1.33 -3.29 -12.80
N LYS A 135 -1.54 -2.05 -13.23
CA LYS A 135 -2.10 -0.97 -12.39
C LYS A 135 -3.56 -1.20 -11.97
N TYR A 136 -4.26 -2.13 -12.62
CA TYR A 136 -5.63 -2.52 -12.31
C TYR A 136 -5.72 -3.92 -11.69
N SER A 137 -4.59 -4.50 -11.24
CA SER A 137 -4.60 -5.78 -10.57
C SER A 137 -5.45 -5.75 -9.30
N ASP A 138 -5.92 -6.92 -8.87
CA ASP A 138 -6.64 -7.08 -7.62
C ASP A 138 -5.83 -6.61 -6.40
N ASN A 139 -4.51 -6.57 -6.50
CA ASN A 139 -3.64 -6.06 -5.45
C ASN A 139 -3.60 -4.53 -5.40
N LEU A 140 -3.84 -3.83 -6.52
CA LEU A 140 -3.74 -2.37 -6.59
C LEU A 140 -5.10 -1.65 -6.56
N ILE A 141 -6.19 -2.40 -6.42
CA ILE A 141 -7.55 -1.87 -6.27
C ILE A 141 -8.19 -2.40 -4.99
N GLU A 142 -8.53 -1.49 -4.10
CA GLU A 142 -9.25 -1.75 -2.85
C GLU A 142 -10.70 -1.28 -3.00
N GLU A 143 -11.64 -2.22 -3.00
CA GLU A 143 -13.05 -1.96 -3.20
C GLU A 143 -13.90 -3.04 -2.52
N PRO A 144 -15.21 -2.81 -2.31
CA PRO A 144 -16.10 -3.84 -1.77
C PRO A 144 -16.11 -5.07 -2.70
N PRO A 145 -16.17 -6.31 -2.16
CA PRO A 145 -16.25 -7.52 -2.97
C PRO A 145 -17.37 -7.47 -4.02
N GLU A 146 -18.51 -6.87 -3.67
CA GLU A 146 -19.66 -6.72 -4.55
C GLU A 146 -19.35 -5.88 -5.79
N ALA A 147 -18.42 -4.91 -5.69
CA ALA A 147 -18.04 -4.08 -6.82
C ALA A 147 -17.28 -4.87 -7.90
N LYS A 148 -16.41 -5.81 -7.48
CA LYS A 148 -15.70 -6.70 -8.40
C LYS A 148 -16.65 -7.62 -9.16
N GLU A 149 -17.70 -8.10 -8.49
CA GLU A 149 -18.71 -8.94 -9.14
C GLU A 149 -19.53 -8.18 -10.17
N MET A 150 -19.85 -6.90 -9.90
CA MET A 150 -20.57 -6.05 -10.85
C MET A 150 -19.76 -5.82 -12.13
N LEU A 151 -18.47 -5.50 -12.00
CA LEU A 151 -17.58 -5.32 -13.16
C LEU A 151 -17.43 -6.58 -14.01
N LYS A 152 -17.34 -7.76 -13.37
CA LYS A 152 -17.27 -9.04 -14.08
C LYS A 152 -18.54 -9.29 -14.90
N LYS A 153 -19.71 -9.07 -14.31
CA LYS A 153 -21.02 -9.22 -14.99
C LYS A 153 -21.17 -8.24 -16.14
N GLU A 154 -20.71 -7.00 -15.99
CA GLU A 154 -20.70 -6.01 -17.07
C GLU A 154 -19.78 -6.44 -18.22
N ALA A 155 -18.56 -6.90 -17.93
CA ALA A 155 -17.61 -7.38 -18.94
C ALA A 155 -18.11 -8.63 -19.69
N GLU A 156 -18.75 -9.56 -18.98
CA GLU A 156 -19.40 -10.73 -19.58
C GLU A 156 -20.61 -10.30 -20.45
N GLY A 157 -21.35 -9.29 -20.01
CA GLY A 157 -22.47 -8.73 -20.74
C GLY A 157 -22.05 -8.04 -22.05
N THR A 158 -20.99 -7.23 -22.05
CA THR A 158 -20.45 -6.60 -23.26
C THR A 158 -19.84 -7.62 -24.22
N ALA A 159 -19.12 -8.62 -23.72
CA ALA A 159 -18.60 -9.70 -24.56
C ALA A 159 -19.72 -10.47 -25.29
N GLN A 160 -20.85 -10.73 -24.61
CA GLN A 160 -22.01 -11.39 -25.22
C GLN A 160 -22.76 -10.52 -26.24
N VAL A 161 -22.67 -9.18 -26.13
CA VAL A 161 -23.25 -8.24 -27.09
C VAL A 161 -22.37 -8.13 -28.33
N GLU A 162 -21.05 -8.10 -28.17
CA GLU A 162 -20.08 -8.08 -29.28
C GLU A 162 -20.06 -9.40 -30.07
N GLU A 163 -20.26 -10.55 -29.41
CA GLU A 163 -20.31 -11.86 -30.09
C GLU A 163 -21.62 -12.09 -30.88
N LYS A 164 -22.66 -11.30 -30.60
CA LYS A 164 -23.98 -11.39 -31.27
C LYS A 164 -24.22 -10.29 -32.32
N ALA A 165 -23.26 -9.40 -32.53
CA ALA A 165 -23.31 -8.29 -33.49
C ALA A 165 -22.67 -8.63 -34.83
#